data_AF-A0A382TSG9-F1
#
_entry.id   AF-A0A382TSG9-F1
#
_cell.length_a   1.000
_cell.length_b   1.000
_cell.length_c   1.000
_cell.angle_alpha   90.00
_cell.angle_beta   90.00
_cell.angle_gamma   90.00
#
_symmetry.space_group_name_H-M   'P 1'
#
loop_
_entity.id
_entity.type
_entity.pdbx_description
1 polymer ?
#
loop_
_entity_poly.entity_id
_entity_poly.type
_entity_poly.pdbx_seq_one_letter_code
_entity_poly.pdbx_strand_id
1 'polypeptide(L)'
;MTAPNRRIKVSPNPAQRGDLLTIKALAEHEMEPGVRLNPDTMVVYPRFILNKLICRYNGVEVFVSDWYSGVSANPYISFNV
;
A
#
# COMPACT_ATOMS: atom_id res chain seq x y z
N MET A 1 -0.95 -20.17 6.52
CA MET A 1 -0.82 -19.01 5.62
C MET A 1 -0.13 -17.92 6.39
N THR A 2 1.13 -17.62 6.07
CA THR A 2 1.89 -16.52 6.70
C THR A 2 1.21 -15.20 6.35
N ALA A 3 1.06 -14.29 7.31
CA ALA A 3 0.52 -12.97 7.03
C ALA A 3 1.38 -12.25 5.97
N PRO A 4 0.77 -11.55 4.99
CA PRO A 4 1.53 -10.84 3.97
C PRO A 4 2.47 -9.82 4.60
N ASN A 5 3.72 -9.78 4.16
CA ASN A 5 4.73 -8.93 4.76
C ASN A 5 4.45 -7.46 4.44
N ARG A 6 4.43 -6.61 5.46
CA ARG A 6 4.26 -5.16 5.32
C ARG A 6 5.43 -4.47 5.99
N ARG A 7 6.12 -3.61 5.25
CA ARG A 7 7.31 -2.90 5.70
C ARG A 7 7.02 -1.40 5.72
N ILE A 8 7.36 -0.76 6.83
CA ILE A 8 7.26 0.69 6.98
C ILE A 8 8.64 1.21 7.39
N LYS A 9 9.09 2.26 6.73
CA LYS A 9 10.28 3.00 7.10
C LYS A 9 9.92 4.46 7.30
N VAL A 10 10.32 5.00 8.45
CA VAL A 10 10.16 6.41 8.80
C VAL A 10 11.54 7.05 8.79
N SER A 11 11.67 8.25 8.24
CA SER A 11 12.92 9.00 8.21
C SER A 11 12.63 10.49 8.37
N PRO A 12 13.31 11.21 9.29
CA PRO A 12 14.37 10.74 10.20
C PRO A 12 13.86 9.80 11.32
N ASN A 13 14.77 8.99 11.88
CA ASN A 13 14.51 8.14 13.05
C ASN A 13 15.81 8.03 13.88
N PRO A 14 15.92 8.68 15.05
CA PRO A 14 14.85 9.40 15.76
C PRO A 14 14.46 10.71 15.07
N ALA A 15 13.19 11.08 15.20
CA ALA A 15 12.67 12.35 14.71
C ALA A 15 12.62 13.39 15.84
N GLN A 16 12.80 14.66 15.48
CA GLN A 16 12.69 15.79 16.38
C GLN A 16 11.39 16.57 16.14
N ARG A 17 10.99 17.36 17.13
CA ARG A 17 9.81 18.21 17.02
C ARG A 17 10.04 19.25 15.92
N GLY A 18 9.16 19.27 14.93
CA GLY A 18 9.24 20.19 13.78
C GLY A 18 9.91 19.57 12.54
N ASP A 19 10.41 18.34 12.63
CA ASP A 19 10.95 17.64 11.45
C ASP A 19 9.84 17.26 10.48
N LEU A 20 10.13 17.38 9.19
CA LEU A 20 9.32 16.79 8.12
C LEU A 20 9.61 15.30 8.03
N LEU A 21 8.61 14.46 8.29
CA LEU A 21 8.77 13.01 8.32
C LEU A 21 8.47 12.40 6.95
N THR A 22 9.44 11.74 6.35
CA THR A 22 9.21 10.88 5.18
C THR A 22 8.80 9.48 5.64
N ILE A 23 7.58 9.09 5.27
CA ILE A 23 7.04 7.76 5.48
C ILE A 23 7.12 6.99 4.17
N LYS A 24 7.70 5.79 4.22
CA LYS A 24 7.77 4.83 3.13
C LYS A 24 7.05 3.56 3.54
N ALA A 25 6.00 3.18 2.81
CA ALA A 25 5.24 1.96 3.06
C ALA A 25 5.31 1.03 1.85
N LEU A 26 5.59 -0.24 2.10
CA LEU A 26 5.59 -1.33 1.13
C LEU A 26 4.71 -2.46 1.67
N ALA A 27 3.77 -2.93 0.86
CA ALA A 27 2.96 -4.09 1.20
C ALA A 27 3.17 -5.20 0.16
N GLU A 28 3.49 -6.41 0.60
CA GLU A 28 3.55 -7.58 -0.27
C GLU A 28 2.12 -7.97 -0.67
N HIS A 29 1.81 -7.86 -1.97
CA HIS A 29 0.48 -8.10 -2.51
C HIS A 29 0.51 -8.22 -4.05
N GLU A 30 -0.24 -9.15 -4.63
CA GLU A 30 -0.26 -9.37 -6.09
C GLU A 30 -0.95 -8.23 -6.87
N MET A 31 -1.91 -7.55 -6.24
CA MET A 31 -2.69 -6.45 -6.83
C MET A 31 -3.39 -6.86 -8.14
N GLU A 32 -4.14 -7.96 -8.12
CA GLU A 32 -4.90 -8.46 -9.27
C GLU A 32 -5.94 -7.41 -9.72
N PRO A 33 -5.78 -6.80 -10.92
CA PRO A 33 -6.59 -5.66 -11.35
C PRO A 33 -8.04 -6.02 -11.65
N GLY A 34 -8.33 -7.31 -11.90
CA GLY A 34 -9.68 -7.76 -12.26
C GLY A 34 -9.98 -7.74 -13.76
N VAL A 35 -8.94 -7.64 -14.59
CA VAL A 35 -9.05 -7.59 -16.06
C VAL A 35 -8.19 -8.66 -16.75
N ARG A 36 -7.40 -9.43 -15.98
CA ARG A 36 -6.56 -10.48 -16.51
C ARG A 36 -7.44 -11.66 -16.92
N LEU A 37 -7.34 -12.07 -18.18
CA LEU A 37 -8.04 -13.21 -18.73
C LEU A 37 -7.17 -14.47 -18.59
N ASN A 38 -7.76 -15.56 -18.12
CA ASN A 38 -7.16 -16.88 -18.23
C ASN A 38 -7.40 -17.41 -19.67
N PRO A 39 -6.34 -17.70 -20.45
CA PRO A 39 -6.50 -18.10 -21.85
C PRO A 39 -7.13 -19.49 -22.04
N ASP A 40 -7.02 -20.38 -21.05
CA ASP A 40 -7.53 -21.75 -21.15
C ASP A 40 -9.02 -21.82 -20.79
N THR A 41 -9.42 -21.11 -19.73
CA THR A 41 -10.80 -21.14 -19.21
C THR A 41 -11.66 -20.00 -19.75
N MET A 42 -11.05 -18.99 -20.39
CA MET A 42 -11.70 -17.75 -20.82
C MET A 42 -12.39 -16.99 -19.67
N VAL A 43 -11.97 -17.24 -18.43
CA VAL A 43 -12.48 -16.56 -17.23
C VAL A 43 -11.56 -15.40 -16.85
N VAL A 44 -12.15 -14.28 -16.46
CA VAL A 44 -11.41 -13.13 -15.92
C VAL A 44 -11.14 -13.35 -14.42
N TYR A 45 -9.88 -13.18 -14.01
CA TYR A 45 -9.53 -13.25 -12.59
C TYR A 45 -10.27 -12.13 -11.82
N PRO A 46 -10.91 -12.44 -10.68
CA PRO A 46 -11.63 -11.44 -9.92
C PRO A 46 -10.66 -10.40 -9.36
N ARG A 47 -11.10 -9.14 -9.34
CA ARG A 47 -10.33 -8.03 -8.78
C ARG A 47 -9.97 -8.32 -7.31
N PHE A 48 -8.68 -8.29 -7.01
CA PHE A 48 -8.17 -8.45 -5.65
C PHE A 48 -7.00 -7.49 -5.43
N ILE A 49 -7.29 -6.33 -4.83
CA ILE A 49 -6.33 -5.25 -4.60
C ILE A 49 -6.40 -4.75 -3.15
N LEU A 50 -5.31 -4.14 -2.69
CA LEU A 50 -5.36 -3.21 -1.56
C LEU A 50 -5.99 -1.91 -2.05
N ASN A 51 -7.13 -1.53 -1.46
CA ASN A 51 -7.93 -0.39 -1.92
C ASN A 51 -7.72 0.89 -1.13
N LYS A 52 -7.14 0.82 0.07
CA LYS A 52 -6.96 1.98 0.94
C LYS A 52 -5.74 1.84 1.84
N LEU A 53 -4.96 2.91 1.92
CA LEU A 53 -3.91 3.08 2.91
C LEU A 53 -4.30 4.21 3.86
N ILE A 54 -4.23 3.92 5.16
CA ILE A 54 -4.52 4.88 6.23
C ILE A 54 -3.30 4.94 7.14
N CYS A 55 -2.72 6.13 7.28
CA CYS A 55 -1.66 6.41 8.23
C CYS A 55 -2.25 7.16 9.43
N ARG A 56 -2.02 6.64 10.63
CA ARG A 56 -2.44 7.26 11.89
C ARG A 56 -1.25 7.51 12.79
N TYR A 57 -1.22 8.67 13.41
CA TYR A 57 -0.28 9.03 14.46
C TYR A 57 -1.05 9.33 15.75
N ASN A 58 -0.75 8.59 16.83
CA ASN A 58 -1.48 8.68 18.10
C ASN A 58 -3.02 8.61 17.95
N GLY A 59 -3.50 7.79 17.02
CA GLY A 59 -4.93 7.61 16.74
C GLY A 59 -5.54 8.64 15.79
N VAL A 60 -4.83 9.71 15.44
CA VAL A 60 -5.29 10.74 14.50
C VAL A 60 -4.88 10.35 13.08
N GLU A 61 -5.81 10.42 12.12
CA GLU A 61 -5.49 10.24 10.70
C GLU A 61 -4.66 11.40 10.17
N VAL A 62 -3.46 11.09 9.68
CA VAL A 62 -2.51 12.08 9.12
C VAL A 62 -2.38 11.97 7.61
N PHE A 63 -2.68 10.81 7.04
CA PHE A 63 -2.66 10.58 5.60
C PHE A 63 -3.61 9.45 5.21
N VAL A 64 -4.33 9.64 4.11
CA VAL A 64 -5.21 8.64 3.51
C VAL A 64 -4.97 8.62 2.01
N SER A 65 -4.91 7.43 1.42
CA SER A 65 -4.80 7.23 -0.03
C SER A 65 -5.70 6.09 -0.47
N ASP A 66 -6.55 6.36 -1.46
CA ASP A 66 -7.38 5.36 -2.12
C ASP A 66 -6.64 4.80 -3.34
N TRP A 67 -6.61 3.47 -3.45
CA TRP A 67 -5.88 2.73 -4.47
C TRP A 67 -6.86 1.98 -5.38
N TYR A 68 -6.48 1.92 -6.66
CA TYR A 68 -7.27 1.32 -7.72
C TYR A 68 -6.43 0.32 -8.52
N SER A 69 -7.04 -0.33 -9.50
CA SER A 69 -6.41 -1.40 -10.29
C SER A 69 -5.19 -0.96 -11.11
N GLY A 70 -4.86 0.33 -11.17
CA GLY A 70 -3.65 0.84 -11.80
C GLY A 70 -2.39 0.77 -10.91
N VAL A 71 -2.52 0.38 -9.64
CA VAL A 71 -1.37 0.24 -8.74
C VAL A 71 -0.73 -1.14 -8.92
N SER A 72 0.58 -1.15 -9.19
CA SER A 72 1.38 -2.35 -9.42
C SER A 72 1.43 -3.29 -8.21
N ALA A 73 1.75 -4.56 -8.48
CA ALA A 73 2.09 -5.55 -7.46
C ALA A 73 3.18 -5.02 -6.51
N ASN A 74 3.13 -5.49 -5.26
CA ASN A 74 3.95 -5.02 -4.15
C ASN A 74 3.89 -3.50 -3.99
N PRO A 75 2.70 -2.93 -3.77
CA PRO A 75 2.49 -1.50 -3.82
C PRO A 75 3.37 -0.76 -2.81
N TYR A 76 4.00 0.29 -3.31
CA TYR A 76 4.89 1.19 -2.58
C TYR A 76 4.37 2.61 -2.63
N ILE A 77 4.38 3.30 -1.50
CA ILE A 77 4.10 4.73 -1.43
C ILE A 77 5.10 5.42 -0.51
N SER A 78 5.50 6.64 -0.91
CA SER A 78 6.33 7.53 -0.11
C SER A 78 5.63 8.88 -0.02
N PHE A 79 5.44 9.38 1.19
CA PHE A 79 4.81 10.67 1.44
C PHE A 79 5.44 11.35 2.65
N ASN A 80 5.29 12.67 2.73
CA ASN A 80 5.78 13.46 3.85
C ASN A 80 4.61 13.86 4.75
N VAL A 81 4.81 13.80 6.07
CA VAL A 81 3.88 14.29 7.10
C VAL A 81 4.61 15.15 8.13
#